data_AF-A0AAD7N6Z8-F1
#
_entry.id   AF-A0AAD7N6Z8-F1
#
_cell.length_a   1.000
_cell.length_b   1.000
_cell.length_c   1.000
_cell.angle_alpha   90.00
_cell.angle_beta   90.00
_cell.angle_gamma   90.00
#
_symmetry.space_group_name_H-M   'P 1'
#
loop_
_entity.id
_entity.type
_entity.pdbx_description
1 polymer ?
#
loop_
_entity_poly.entity_id
_entity_poly.type
_entity_poly.pdbx_seq_one_letter_code
_entity_poly.pdbx_strand_id
1 'polypeptide(L)'
;MPGRLRTVVLPHATLPRFLGIASANTAKNLETCGLLLGREIVKTGASRYVVETLLIPKQHATSDTCTMDEEEGVLGFTEERGLITIGWIHTHPSQSCFMSSVDLHTHASFQRMLPESFAVVCAPKSEPSFGIFRLTDPPGLQTVLKCTAKQAFHPHPDVPIYTDADKGHVQMRDAALEIVDLR
;
A
#
# COMPACT_ATOMS: atom_id res chain seq x y z
N MET A 1 -10.97 -19.91 -13.78
CA MET A 1 -10.61 -19.82 -12.35
C MET A 1 -9.73 -18.60 -12.19
N PRO A 2 -10.07 -17.60 -11.35
CA PRO A 2 -9.11 -16.54 -11.05
C PRO A 2 -7.82 -17.21 -10.54
N GLY A 3 -6.69 -16.89 -11.18
CA GLY A 3 -5.42 -17.55 -10.92
C GLY A 3 -5.00 -17.34 -9.46
N ARG A 4 -4.35 -18.35 -8.87
CA ARG A 4 -3.81 -18.21 -7.51
C ARG A 4 -2.76 -17.11 -7.52
N LEU A 5 -2.97 -16.04 -6.74
CA LEU A 5 -2.02 -14.95 -6.57
C LEU A 5 -0.67 -15.47 -6.09
N ARG A 6 0.42 -14.89 -6.59
CA ARG A 6 1.75 -15.19 -6.07
C ARG A 6 1.89 -14.66 -4.66
N THR A 7 2.69 -15.35 -3.86
CA THR A 7 2.99 -14.91 -2.49
C THR A 7 3.78 -13.61 -2.52
N VAL A 8 3.45 -12.69 -1.62
CA VAL A 8 4.22 -11.48 -1.35
C VAL A 8 4.80 -11.58 0.06
N VAL A 9 6.11 -11.39 0.21
CA VAL A 9 6.76 -11.33 1.51
C VAL A 9 6.91 -9.87 1.92
N LEU A 10 6.30 -9.51 3.06
CA LEU A 10 6.41 -8.19 3.68
C LEU A 10 7.29 -8.29 4.95
N PRO A 11 8.43 -7.59 5.02
CA PRO A 11 9.25 -7.58 6.23
C PRO A 11 8.47 -7.10 7.47
N HIS A 12 8.57 -7.79 8.61
CA HIS A 12 7.98 -7.32 9.88
C HIS A 12 8.47 -5.93 10.28
N ALA A 13 9.73 -5.63 9.95
CA ALA A 13 10.35 -4.34 10.23
C ALA A 13 9.65 -3.15 9.53
N THR A 14 8.85 -3.38 8.48
CA THR A 14 8.18 -2.31 7.73
C THR A 14 7.32 -1.43 8.62
N LEU A 15 6.45 -2.04 9.45
CA LEU A 15 5.51 -1.29 10.30
C LEU A 15 6.22 -0.39 11.32
N PRO A 16 7.08 -0.89 12.23
CA PRO A 16 7.70 -0.04 13.24
C PRO A 16 8.65 1.00 12.63
N ARG A 17 9.31 0.70 11.51
CA ARG A 17 10.20 1.66 10.83
C ARG A 17 9.41 2.77 10.15
N PHE A 18 8.33 2.42 9.46
CA PHE A 18 7.43 3.40 8.85
C PHE A 18 6.81 4.33 9.90
N LEU A 19 6.25 3.78 10.98
CA LEU A 19 5.67 4.57 12.07
C LEU A 19 6.69 5.50 12.74
N GLY A 20 7.94 5.06 12.88
CA GLY A 20 9.03 5.91 13.38
C GLY A 20 9.26 7.13 12.48
N ILE A 21 9.30 6.92 11.16
CA ILE A 21 9.50 7.98 10.16
C ILE A 21 8.29 8.93 10.10
N ALA A 22 7.08 8.40 10.16
CA ALA A 22 5.83 9.16 10.08
C ALA A 22 5.48 9.91 11.37
N SER A 23 6.13 9.57 12.50
CA SER A 23 5.79 10.06 13.84
C SER A 23 5.60 11.58 13.95
N ALA A 24 6.46 12.37 13.32
CA ALA A 24 6.39 13.83 13.33
C ALA A 24 5.12 14.37 12.64
N ASN A 25 4.70 13.75 11.54
CA ASN A 25 3.47 14.09 10.84
C ASN A 25 2.24 13.56 11.59
N THR A 26 2.31 12.32 12.07
CA THR A 26 1.24 11.71 12.88
C THR A 26 0.92 12.53 14.13
N ALA A 27 1.94 13.10 14.79
CA ALA A 27 1.76 13.98 15.95
C ALA A 27 1.03 15.29 15.60
N LYS A 28 1.14 15.75 14.34
CA LYS A 28 0.47 16.94 13.81
C LYS A 28 -0.88 16.62 13.14
N ASN A 29 -1.35 15.38 13.27
CA ASN A 29 -2.54 14.89 12.56
C ASN A 29 -2.44 15.03 11.03
N LEU A 30 -1.25 14.75 10.49
CA LEU A 30 -0.99 14.69 9.04
C LEU A 30 -0.70 13.26 8.64
N GLU A 31 -1.29 12.82 7.53
CA GLU A 31 -0.96 11.53 6.94
C GLU A 31 0.48 11.50 6.41
N THR A 32 0.98 10.30 6.17
CA THR A 32 2.25 10.06 5.49
C THR A 32 2.09 8.78 4.71
N CYS A 33 2.63 8.70 3.49
CA CYS A 33 2.71 7.49 2.69
C CYS A 33 4.16 7.08 2.38
N GLY A 34 4.30 5.81 2.03
CA GLY A 34 5.50 5.22 1.47
C GLY A 34 5.16 4.14 0.46
N LEU A 35 6.13 3.84 -0.41
CA LEU A 35 6.05 2.78 -1.40
C LEU A 35 6.81 1.55 -0.91
N LEU A 36 6.21 0.38 -1.12
CA LEU A 36 6.79 -0.91 -0.80
C LEU A 36 7.36 -1.50 -2.09
N LEU A 37 8.66 -1.31 -2.28
CA LEU A 37 9.37 -1.68 -3.48
C LEU A 37 10.08 -3.03 -3.28
N GLY A 38 10.21 -3.79 -4.36
CA GLY A 38 11.00 -5.00 -4.32
C GLY A 38 11.08 -5.75 -5.64
N ARG A 39 11.33 -7.06 -5.58
CA ARG A 39 11.56 -7.88 -6.77
C ARG A 39 10.79 -9.19 -6.75
N GLU A 40 10.59 -9.74 -7.94
CA GLU A 40 10.16 -11.12 -8.10
C GLU A 40 11.35 -12.06 -7.93
N ILE A 41 11.21 -13.05 -7.04
CA ILE A 41 12.17 -14.11 -6.83
C ILE A 41 11.59 -15.40 -7.40
N VAL A 42 12.24 -15.95 -8.41
CA VAL A 42 11.87 -17.22 -9.05
C VAL A 42 12.75 -18.34 -8.49
N LYS A 43 12.15 -19.39 -7.91
CA LYS A 43 12.84 -20.60 -7.46
C LYS A 43 12.07 -21.83 -7.89
N THR A 44 12.71 -22.72 -8.65
CA THR A 44 12.24 -24.08 -8.96
C THR A 44 10.75 -24.15 -9.33
N GLY A 45 10.31 -23.38 -10.33
CA GLY A 45 8.93 -23.42 -10.85
C GLY A 45 7.89 -22.63 -10.06
N ALA A 46 8.27 -21.94 -8.98
CA ALA A 46 7.41 -21.00 -8.26
C ALA A 46 8.07 -19.62 -8.19
N SER A 47 7.26 -18.56 -8.26
CA SER A 47 7.72 -17.20 -8.04
C SER A 47 6.95 -16.52 -6.91
N ARG A 48 7.63 -15.59 -6.25
CA ARG A 48 7.07 -14.77 -5.17
C ARG A 48 7.67 -13.38 -5.24
N TYR A 49 6.93 -12.39 -4.76
CA TYR A 49 7.47 -11.06 -4.56
C TYR A 49 8.04 -10.91 -3.16
N VAL A 50 9.11 -10.14 -3.03
CA VAL A 50 9.72 -9.81 -1.74
C VAL A 50 9.88 -8.30 -1.69
N VAL A 51 9.24 -7.66 -0.71
CA VAL A 51 9.49 -6.25 -0.39
C VAL A 51 10.87 -6.16 0.26
N GLU A 52 11.70 -5.28 -0.27
CA GLU A 52 13.09 -5.07 0.20
C GLU A 52 13.42 -3.60 0.44
N THR A 53 12.65 -2.65 -0.10
CA THR A 53 12.85 -1.22 0.12
C THR A 53 11.53 -0.56 0.53
N LEU A 54 11.52 0.15 1.65
CA LEU A 54 10.49 1.12 2.00
C LEU A 54 10.99 2.50 1.55
N LEU A 55 10.36 3.04 0.49
CA LEU A 55 10.68 4.36 -0.04
C LEU A 55 9.65 5.38 0.47
N ILE A 56 10.12 6.49 1.03
CA ILE A 56 9.30 7.61 1.46
C ILE A 56 9.47 8.71 0.41
N PRO A 57 8.51 8.89 -0.51
CA PRO A 57 8.65 9.88 -1.55
C PRO A 57 8.45 11.29 -0.97
N LYS A 58 8.87 12.30 -1.73
CA LYS A 58 8.35 13.66 -1.55
C LYS A 58 6.83 13.61 -1.66
N GLN A 59 6.17 14.31 -0.77
CA GLN A 59 4.73 14.24 -0.64
C GLN A 59 4.20 15.45 0.11
N HIS A 60 2.95 15.80 -0.18
CA HIS A 60 2.17 16.72 0.62
C HIS A 60 1.00 15.98 1.27
N ALA A 61 0.71 16.34 2.52
CA ALA A 61 -0.28 15.65 3.33
C ALA A 61 -1.28 16.63 3.95
N THR A 62 -2.50 16.12 4.12
CA THR A 62 -3.55 16.72 4.95
C THR A 62 -3.86 15.76 6.11
N SER A 63 -4.93 16.01 6.86
CA SER A 63 -5.40 15.08 7.90
C SER A 63 -6.01 13.78 7.38
N ASP A 64 -6.38 13.75 6.09
CA ASP A 64 -7.19 12.68 5.50
C ASP A 64 -6.69 12.25 4.10
N THR A 65 -5.57 12.82 3.63
CA THR A 65 -4.94 12.46 2.36
C THR A 65 -3.43 12.64 2.40
N CYS A 66 -2.71 11.82 1.65
CA CYS A 66 -1.31 12.04 1.27
C CYS A 66 -1.11 11.82 -0.22
N THR A 67 -0.46 12.76 -0.89
CA THR A 67 -0.23 12.73 -2.33
C THR A 67 1.27 12.80 -2.61
N MET A 68 1.74 11.88 -3.43
CA MET A 68 3.13 11.82 -3.87
C MET A 68 3.44 12.95 -4.84
N ASP A 69 4.57 13.61 -4.62
CA ASP A 69 5.17 14.59 -5.53
C ASP A 69 6.31 13.94 -6.33
N GLU A 70 6.66 14.53 -7.47
CA GLU A 70 7.84 14.16 -8.26
C GLU A 70 7.90 12.66 -8.63
N GLU A 71 6.83 12.13 -9.25
CA GLU A 71 6.74 10.69 -9.62
C GLU A 71 7.90 10.21 -10.52
N GLU A 72 8.47 11.10 -11.33
CA GLU A 72 9.65 10.82 -12.19
C GLU A 72 10.87 10.40 -11.37
N GLY A 73 11.08 10.97 -10.18
CA GLY A 73 12.19 10.61 -9.30
C GLY A 73 12.04 9.19 -8.75
N VAL A 74 10.80 8.80 -8.42
CA VAL A 74 10.48 7.43 -8.00
C VAL A 74 10.69 6.46 -9.17
N LEU A 75 10.23 6.81 -10.36
CA LEU A 75 10.41 5.99 -11.56
C LEU A 75 11.90 5.74 -11.83
N GLY A 76 12.71 6.81 -11.89
CA GLY A 76 14.15 6.69 -12.10
C GLY A 76 14.85 5.83 -11.04
N PHE A 77 14.49 6.00 -9.77
CA PHE A 77 14.99 5.17 -8.67
C PHE A 77 14.65 3.69 -8.84
N THR A 78 13.39 3.38 -9.21
CA THR A 78 12.95 2.00 -9.42
C THR A 78 13.62 1.35 -10.63
N GLU A 79 13.78 2.08 -11.73
CA GLU A 79 14.41 1.59 -12.95
C GLU A 79 15.91 1.32 -12.74
N GLU A 80 16.64 2.27 -12.17
CA GLU A 80 18.08 2.14 -11.90
C GLU A 80 18.39 0.91 -11.04
N ARG A 81 17.51 0.62 -10.06
CA ARG A 81 17.68 -0.51 -9.14
C ARG A 81 16.96 -1.78 -9.60
N GLY A 82 16.21 -1.77 -10.69
CA GLY A 82 15.38 -2.90 -11.11
C GLY A 82 14.38 -3.34 -10.03
N LEU A 83 13.75 -2.38 -9.37
CA LEU A 83 12.70 -2.58 -8.38
C LEU A 83 11.33 -2.37 -9.02
N ILE A 84 10.31 -3.02 -8.48
CA ILE A 84 8.91 -2.79 -8.84
C ILE A 84 8.13 -2.32 -7.60
N THR A 85 7.09 -1.53 -7.83
CA THR A 85 6.14 -1.17 -6.78
C THR A 85 5.20 -2.33 -6.50
N ILE A 86 5.39 -2.99 -5.36
CA ILE A 86 4.57 -4.15 -4.96
C ILE A 86 3.34 -3.65 -4.20
N GLY A 87 3.48 -2.64 -3.36
CA GLY A 87 2.38 -2.07 -2.60
C GLY A 87 2.71 -0.70 -2.06
N TRP A 88 1.88 -0.22 -1.15
CA TRP A 88 2.06 1.06 -0.48
C TRP A 88 1.59 0.98 0.96
N ILE A 89 2.06 1.93 1.77
CA ILE A 89 1.75 2.02 3.20
C ILE A 89 1.43 3.48 3.54
N HIS A 90 0.41 3.73 4.34
CA HIS A 90 0.11 5.07 4.85
C HIS A 90 -0.40 5.05 6.29
N THR A 91 -0.43 6.23 6.93
CA THR A 91 -0.97 6.40 8.27
C THR A 91 -2.37 7.02 8.26
N HIS A 92 -3.25 6.53 9.12
CA HIS A 92 -4.42 7.24 9.65
C HIS A 92 -4.08 7.77 11.05
N PRO A 93 -3.72 9.06 11.22
CA PRO A 93 -3.24 9.57 12.50
C PRO A 93 -4.28 9.60 13.63
N SER A 94 -5.57 9.62 13.27
CA SER A 94 -6.69 9.69 14.23
C SER A 94 -7.85 8.77 13.87
N GLN A 95 -7.98 8.41 12.59
CA GLN A 95 -9.04 7.58 12.05
C GLN A 95 -8.80 6.10 12.39
N SER A 96 -9.86 5.29 12.29
CA SER A 96 -9.76 3.84 12.47
C SER A 96 -9.01 3.18 11.31
N CYS A 97 -8.67 1.90 11.47
CA CYS A 97 -8.00 1.13 10.43
C CYS A 97 -9.00 0.60 9.38
N PHE A 98 -9.11 1.29 8.24
CA PHE A 98 -9.95 0.90 7.10
C PHE A 98 -9.40 1.52 5.80
N MET A 99 -9.92 1.09 4.64
CA MET A 99 -9.64 1.75 3.36
C MET A 99 -10.67 2.85 3.08
N SER A 100 -10.23 4.11 3.04
CA SER A 100 -11.05 5.26 2.67
C SER A 100 -11.43 5.26 1.18
N SER A 101 -12.39 6.10 0.77
CA SER A 101 -12.75 6.24 -0.65
C SER A 101 -11.52 6.61 -1.51
N VAL A 102 -10.68 7.52 -1.01
CA VAL A 102 -9.43 7.91 -1.67
C VAL A 102 -8.45 6.73 -1.75
N ASP A 103 -8.30 5.97 -0.68
CA ASP A 103 -7.41 4.81 -0.63
C ASP A 103 -7.83 3.73 -1.63
N LEU A 104 -9.13 3.49 -1.76
CA LEU A 104 -9.69 2.54 -2.72
C LEU A 104 -9.33 2.94 -4.16
N HIS A 105 -9.50 4.21 -4.52
CA HIS A 105 -9.18 4.73 -5.85
C HIS A 105 -7.69 4.72 -6.14
N THR A 106 -6.86 5.11 -5.17
CA THR A 106 -5.39 5.00 -5.25
C THR A 106 -4.98 3.55 -5.46
N HIS A 107 -5.48 2.65 -4.63
CA HIS A 107 -5.10 1.25 -4.66
C HIS A 107 -5.60 0.51 -5.91
N ALA A 108 -6.74 0.90 -6.49
CA ALA A 108 -7.24 0.32 -7.74
C ALA A 108 -6.22 0.43 -8.88
N SER A 109 -5.48 1.54 -8.97
CA SER A 109 -4.44 1.72 -9.98
C SER A 109 -3.27 0.77 -9.75
N PHE A 110 -2.79 0.63 -8.52
CA PHE A 110 -1.72 -0.31 -8.18
C PHE A 110 -2.13 -1.76 -8.45
N GLN A 111 -3.32 -2.18 -8.01
CA GLN A 111 -3.80 -3.55 -8.19
C GLN A 111 -4.10 -3.88 -9.66
N ARG A 112 -4.48 -2.91 -10.48
CA ARG A 112 -4.62 -3.09 -11.93
C ARG A 112 -3.28 -3.37 -12.60
N MET A 113 -2.20 -2.74 -12.13
CA MET A 113 -0.84 -2.93 -12.68
C MET A 113 -0.20 -4.22 -12.16
N LEU A 114 -0.44 -4.57 -10.90
CA LEU A 114 0.05 -5.78 -10.26
C LEU A 114 -1.08 -6.44 -9.45
N PRO A 115 -1.64 -7.59 -9.89
CA PRO A 115 -2.75 -8.24 -9.18
C PRO A 115 -2.44 -8.61 -7.72
N GLU A 116 -1.16 -8.84 -7.40
CA GLU A 116 -0.65 -9.08 -6.05
C GLU A 116 -0.46 -7.81 -5.20
N SER A 117 -0.76 -6.63 -5.72
CA SER A 117 -0.59 -5.40 -4.95
C SER A 117 -1.47 -5.36 -3.70
N PHE A 118 -0.99 -4.67 -2.68
CA PHE A 118 -1.66 -4.49 -1.41
C PHE A 118 -1.41 -3.08 -0.84
N ALA A 119 -2.29 -2.66 0.06
CA ALA A 119 -2.20 -1.43 0.82
C ALA A 119 -2.05 -1.74 2.31
N VAL A 120 -1.17 -1.03 3.01
CA VAL A 120 -1.03 -1.13 4.47
C VAL A 120 -1.52 0.16 5.09
N VAL A 121 -2.51 0.08 5.96
CA VAL A 121 -3.01 1.23 6.72
C VAL A 121 -2.50 1.11 8.14
N CYS A 122 -1.80 2.12 8.64
CA CYS A 122 -1.36 2.20 10.02
C CYS A 122 -2.23 3.19 10.80
N ALA A 123 -3.00 2.71 11.77
CA ALA A 123 -3.90 3.50 12.61
C ALA A 123 -3.44 3.46 14.08
N PRO A 124 -2.36 4.17 14.46
CA PRO A 124 -1.69 4.00 15.75
C PRO A 124 -2.55 4.34 16.99
N LYS A 125 -3.70 4.98 16.82
CA LYS A 125 -4.65 5.32 17.89
C LYS A 125 -5.93 4.46 17.88
N SER A 126 -5.99 3.43 17.03
CA SER A 126 -7.14 2.55 16.85
C SER A 126 -6.76 1.10 17.15
N GLU A 127 -7.78 0.27 17.37
CA GLU A 127 -7.67 -1.20 17.34
C GLU A 127 -8.54 -1.73 16.17
N PRO A 128 -7.99 -2.47 15.19
CA PRO A 128 -6.57 -2.81 15.07
C PRO A 128 -5.69 -1.59 14.75
N SER A 129 -4.42 -1.66 15.16
CA SER A 129 -3.44 -0.58 14.96
C SER A 129 -2.84 -0.53 13.55
N PHE A 130 -3.07 -1.57 12.75
CA PHE A 130 -2.79 -1.60 11.33
C PHE A 130 -3.65 -2.65 10.62
N GLY A 131 -3.70 -2.58 9.29
CA GLY A 131 -4.37 -3.56 8.44
C GLY A 131 -3.69 -3.65 7.08
N ILE A 132 -3.77 -4.81 6.45
CA ILE A 132 -3.17 -5.10 5.15
C ILE A 132 -4.30 -5.49 4.20
N PHE A 133 -4.59 -4.65 3.22
CA PHE A 133 -5.79 -4.75 2.41
C PHE A 133 -5.48 -4.93 0.93
N ARG A 134 -6.46 -5.47 0.21
CA ARG A 134 -6.53 -5.45 -1.26
C ARG A 134 -7.98 -5.25 -1.71
N LEU A 135 -8.19 -4.77 -2.93
CA LEU A 135 -9.52 -4.85 -3.54
C LEU A 135 -9.87 -6.31 -3.83
N THR A 136 -11.13 -6.66 -3.64
CA THR A 136 -11.65 -7.93 -4.17
C THR A 136 -11.62 -7.86 -5.70
N ASP A 137 -11.33 -8.97 -6.35
CA ASP A 137 -11.18 -9.00 -7.80
C ASP A 137 -11.63 -10.36 -8.35
N PRO A 138 -12.91 -10.48 -8.75
CA PRO A 138 -14.01 -9.51 -8.65
C PRO A 138 -14.64 -9.41 -7.23
N PRO A 139 -15.56 -8.45 -6.94
CA PRO A 139 -16.04 -7.35 -7.80
C PRO A 139 -15.41 -5.97 -7.54
N GLY A 140 -14.66 -5.80 -6.46
CA GLY A 140 -14.23 -4.51 -5.93
C GLY A 140 -13.39 -3.69 -6.90
N LEU A 141 -12.38 -4.30 -7.52
CA LEU A 141 -11.52 -3.64 -8.49
C LEU A 141 -12.33 -3.05 -9.65
N GLN A 142 -13.27 -3.81 -10.21
CA GLN A 142 -14.11 -3.32 -11.31
C GLN A 142 -15.09 -2.24 -10.85
N THR A 143 -15.61 -2.32 -9.61
CA THR A 143 -16.49 -1.30 -9.05
C THR A 143 -15.77 0.04 -8.90
N VAL A 144 -14.54 0.04 -8.36
CA VAL A 144 -13.76 1.28 -8.17
C VAL A 144 -13.31 1.84 -9.52
N LEU A 145 -12.79 1.01 -10.43
CA LEU A 145 -12.33 1.45 -11.76
C LEU A 145 -13.45 2.04 -12.64
N LYS A 146 -14.71 1.64 -12.43
CA LYS A 146 -15.88 2.16 -13.15
C LYS A 146 -16.55 3.35 -12.44
N CYS A 147 -16.11 3.72 -11.24
CA CYS A 147 -16.68 4.84 -10.51
C CYS A 147 -16.32 6.16 -11.20
N THR A 148 -17.31 7.03 -11.39
CA THR A 148 -17.18 8.34 -12.06
C THR A 148 -17.43 9.53 -11.14
N ALA A 149 -17.61 9.27 -9.84
CA ALA A 149 -17.82 10.31 -8.84
C ALA A 149 -16.63 11.29 -8.80
N LYS A 150 -16.92 12.58 -8.66
CA LYS A 150 -15.92 13.67 -8.68
C LYS A 150 -15.46 14.11 -7.29
N GLN A 151 -16.22 13.75 -6.26
CA GLN A 151 -15.91 14.09 -4.87
C GLN A 151 -14.80 13.16 -4.36
N ALA A 152 -13.82 13.70 -3.63
CA ALA A 152 -12.72 12.91 -3.07
C ALA A 152 -13.23 11.79 -2.14
N PHE A 153 -14.20 12.12 -1.28
CA PHE A 153 -14.86 11.17 -0.39
C PHE A 153 -16.30 10.96 -0.83
N HIS A 154 -16.63 9.72 -1.19
CA HIS A 154 -17.97 9.30 -1.56
C HIS A 154 -18.17 7.81 -1.23
N PRO A 155 -19.41 7.36 -0.96
CA PRO A 155 -19.69 5.95 -0.77
C PRO A 155 -19.62 5.19 -2.09
N HIS A 156 -19.22 3.92 -2.02
CA HIS A 156 -19.34 2.94 -3.11
C HIS A 156 -20.57 2.05 -2.89
N PRO A 157 -21.05 1.34 -3.92
CA PRO A 157 -22.14 0.36 -3.78
C PRO A 157 -21.86 -0.66 -2.69
N ASP A 158 -22.92 -1.15 -2.04
CA ASP A 158 -22.84 -2.16 -0.98
C ASP A 158 -22.53 -3.55 -1.54
N VAL A 159 -21.27 -3.72 -1.94
CA VAL A 159 -20.68 -4.98 -2.38
C VAL A 159 -19.35 -5.17 -1.64
N PRO A 160 -18.78 -6.38 -1.58
CA PRO A 160 -17.49 -6.59 -0.94
C PRO A 160 -16.38 -5.88 -1.75
N ILE A 161 -16.06 -4.62 -1.43
CA ILE A 161 -15.12 -3.81 -2.22
C ILE A 161 -13.66 -4.22 -1.97
N TYR A 162 -13.30 -4.46 -0.71
CA TYR A 162 -11.94 -4.81 -0.31
C TYR A 162 -11.95 -5.89 0.76
N THR A 163 -10.80 -6.51 0.98
CA THR A 163 -10.62 -7.60 1.94
C THR A 163 -9.20 -7.60 2.48
N ASP A 164 -8.97 -8.40 3.52
CA ASP A 164 -7.66 -8.61 4.13
C ASP A 164 -6.74 -9.39 3.18
N ALA A 165 -5.56 -8.83 2.89
CA ALA A 165 -4.57 -9.45 2.01
C ALA A 165 -3.61 -10.39 2.77
N ASP A 166 -3.44 -10.19 4.08
CA ASP A 166 -2.58 -10.99 4.97
C ASP A 166 -3.22 -12.33 5.37
N LYS A 167 -4.53 -12.45 5.25
CA LYS A 167 -5.25 -13.75 5.27
C LYS A 167 -5.12 -14.53 3.96
N GLY A 168 -4.47 -13.94 2.95
CA GLY A 168 -4.35 -14.46 1.59
C GLY A 168 -2.91 -14.60 1.12
N HIS A 169 -2.52 -13.74 0.16
CA HIS A 169 -1.26 -13.86 -0.57
C HIS A 169 -0.10 -13.09 0.07
N VAL A 170 -0.37 -12.12 0.96
CA VAL A 170 0.66 -11.37 1.67
C VAL A 170 1.05 -12.12 2.95
N GLN A 171 2.33 -12.30 3.16
CA GLN A 171 2.88 -12.97 4.33
C GLN A 171 3.92 -12.09 4.99
N MET A 172 3.64 -11.67 6.22
CA MET A 172 4.65 -10.99 7.02
C MET A 172 5.71 -12.00 7.48
N ARG A 173 6.99 -11.66 7.29
CA ARG A 173 8.13 -12.50 7.67
C ARG A 173 9.32 -11.63 8.05
N ASP A 174 10.31 -12.22 8.72
CA ASP A 174 11.60 -11.57 8.88
C ASP A 174 12.38 -11.61 7.55
N ALA A 175 12.79 -10.43 7.10
CA ALA A 175 13.55 -10.21 5.87
C ALA A 175 14.27 -8.86 5.96
N ALA A 176 15.30 -8.68 5.14
CA ALA A 176 15.99 -7.40 5.04
C ALA A 176 15.07 -6.32 4.48
N LEU A 177 15.17 -5.11 5.02
CA LEU A 177 14.44 -3.94 4.56
C LEU A 177 15.37 -2.72 4.58
N GLU A 178 15.60 -2.15 3.40
CA GLU A 178 16.24 -0.86 3.21
C GLU A 178 15.20 0.26 3.39
N ILE A 179 15.59 1.36 4.02
CA ILE A 179 14.77 2.57 4.13
C ILE A 179 15.41 3.64 3.24
N VAL A 180 14.62 4.23 2.35
CA VAL A 180 15.03 5.35 1.50
C VAL A 180 14.04 6.49 1.71
N ASP A 181 14.53 7.65 2.12
CA ASP A 181 13.71 8.83 2.37
C ASP A 181 14.13 9.94 1.40
N LEU A 182 13.21 10.35 0.52
CA LEU A 182 13.43 11.34 -0.53
C LEU A 182 12.82 12.72 -0.21
N ARG A 183 12.18 12.87 0.96
CA ARG A 183 11.50 14.10 1.37
C ARG A 183 12.43 15.31 1.46
#